data_AF-A0A953KXX0-F1
#
_entry.id   AF-A0A953KXX0-F1
#
_cell.length_a   1.000
_cell.length_b   1.000
_cell.length_c   1.000
_cell.angle_alpha   90.00
_cell.angle_beta   90.00
_cell.angle_gamma   90.00
#
_symmetry.space_group_name_H-M   'P 1'
#
loop_
_entity.id
_entity.type
_entity.pdbx_description
1 polymer ?
#
loop_
_entity_poly.entity_id
_entity_poly.type
_entity_poly.pdbx_seq_one_letter_code
_entity_poly.pdbx_strand_id
1 'polypeptide(L)'
;MDRNLRTAALILAVVIGSLPFGTFAEVASSAGPENGGVQLRLMIAPIAEPGRNHFDVQVDLINATTQPVTVSANWEDDRDTGGFADYLESATSVETWPAIEAWSGQTMAPHRTLPQPTQTLEPGKSVSAKWQTKDGRLKRKVSNPLYVQNPDFPSPGLYSVHAQLRLQKARELLLLRSNEQLVSIGGSRAMPKDAIARVLSVDDKMATGMINLGSLNRIEPGDMFRVRTGMMDFWTFIVRDVETERSVGVFEVMQMIGRNRTSASPAPVQAGDSGALMPRRVELLSPVGPIKPWGLAIN
;
A
#
# COMPACT_ATOMS: atom_id res chain seq x y z
N MET A 1 -21.79 6.06 68.27
CA MET A 1 -22.98 6.33 67.45
C MET A 1 -22.60 7.43 66.47
N ASP A 2 -22.87 7.18 65.18
CA ASP A 2 -22.89 8.09 64.01
C ASP A 2 -21.59 8.80 63.59
N ARG A 3 -20.90 8.34 62.52
CA ARG A 3 -21.15 8.54 61.06
C ARG A 3 -20.91 9.97 60.57
N ASN A 4 -19.91 10.12 59.69
CA ASN A 4 -19.91 10.87 58.40
C ASN A 4 -18.46 11.34 58.07
N LEU A 5 -17.65 10.55 57.37
CA LEU A 5 -17.48 10.56 55.89
C LEU A 5 -17.48 11.96 55.26
N ARG A 6 -16.28 12.48 54.97
CA ARG A 6 -16.02 13.35 53.79
C ARG A 6 -14.68 12.97 53.17
N THR A 7 -14.72 11.91 52.37
CA THR A 7 -13.68 11.57 51.39
C THR A 7 -13.87 12.49 50.20
N ALA A 8 -12.95 13.44 49.98
CA ALA A 8 -12.90 14.21 48.75
C ALA A 8 -12.23 13.34 47.67
N ALA A 9 -13.04 12.81 46.74
CA ALA A 9 -12.54 12.09 45.58
C ALA A 9 -12.14 13.11 44.50
N LEU A 10 -10.84 13.17 44.20
CA LEU A 10 -10.30 13.92 43.08
C LEU A 10 -10.64 13.14 41.79
N ILE A 11 -11.65 13.58 41.04
CA ILE A 11 -11.95 13.04 39.72
C ILE A 11 -10.94 13.66 38.74
N LEU A 12 -9.87 12.91 38.45
CA LEU A 12 -8.96 13.22 37.36
C LEU A 12 -9.67 12.91 36.03
N ALA A 13 -10.17 13.95 35.37
CA ALA A 13 -10.67 13.83 34.00
C ALA A 13 -9.49 13.54 33.07
N VAL A 14 -9.34 12.28 32.66
CA VAL A 14 -8.45 11.90 31.57
C VAL A 14 -9.09 12.38 30.27
N VAL A 15 -8.69 13.56 29.81
CA VAL A 15 -8.96 14.02 28.44
C VAL A 15 -8.12 13.13 27.53
N ILE A 16 -8.73 12.09 26.97
CA ILE A 16 -8.16 11.36 25.84
C ILE A 16 -8.17 12.34 24.67
N GLY A 17 -7.01 12.94 24.40
CA GLY A 17 -6.80 13.84 23.28
C GLY A 17 -7.23 13.17 21.98
N SER A 18 -8.36 13.59 21.44
CA SER A 18 -8.78 13.26 20.09
C SER A 18 -7.85 14.02 19.17
N LEU A 19 -6.91 13.30 18.53
CA LEU A 19 -6.06 13.90 17.49
C LEU A 19 -6.97 14.54 16.42
N PRO A 20 -6.63 15.73 15.91
CA PRO A 20 -7.40 16.36 14.84
C PRO A 20 -7.22 15.52 13.57
N PHE A 21 -8.22 14.72 13.25
CA PHE A 21 -8.38 14.19 11.89
C PHE A 21 -8.65 15.37 10.97
N GLY A 22 -7.97 15.43 9.84
CA GLY A 22 -8.27 16.38 8.79
C GLY A 22 -9.75 16.29 8.43
N THR A 23 -10.42 17.43 8.33
CA THR A 23 -11.76 17.49 7.78
C THR A 23 -11.68 17.10 6.31
N PHE A 24 -12.23 15.93 5.97
CA PHE A 24 -12.58 15.64 4.59
C PHE A 24 -13.52 16.76 4.15
N ALA A 25 -13.02 17.69 3.32
CA ALA A 25 -13.87 18.69 2.73
C ALA A 25 -15.01 17.95 2.02
N GLU A 26 -16.24 18.30 2.40
CA GLU A 26 -17.50 17.69 1.97
C GLU A 26 -17.80 17.98 0.50
N VAL A 27 -16.82 17.83 -0.39
CA VAL A 27 -17.13 17.40 -1.75
C VAL A 27 -17.50 15.94 -1.58
N ALA A 28 -18.81 15.67 -1.44
CA ALA A 28 -19.34 14.33 -1.29
C ALA A 28 -18.80 13.48 -2.45
N SER A 29 -17.67 12.80 -2.21
CA SER A 29 -17.10 11.92 -3.20
C SER A 29 -18.17 10.86 -3.44
N SER A 30 -18.66 10.78 -4.67
CA SER A 30 -19.66 9.79 -5.02
C SER A 30 -19.12 8.42 -4.66
N ALA A 31 -19.95 7.49 -4.21
CA ALA A 31 -19.51 6.12 -4.04
C ALA A 31 -19.14 5.50 -5.40
N GLY A 32 -18.39 4.41 -5.38
CA GLY A 32 -18.12 3.60 -6.56
C GLY A 32 -19.37 2.90 -7.12
N PRO A 33 -19.21 2.09 -8.17
CA PRO A 33 -20.32 1.30 -8.72
C PRO A 33 -20.95 0.39 -7.66
N GLU A 34 -22.26 0.19 -7.79
CA GLU A 34 -23.03 -0.72 -6.96
C GLU A 34 -22.81 -2.17 -7.41
N ASN A 35 -22.67 -3.08 -6.44
CA ASN A 35 -22.68 -4.51 -6.67
C ASN A 35 -23.26 -5.26 -5.45
N GLY A 36 -24.28 -6.09 -5.67
CA GLY A 36 -24.91 -6.89 -4.62
C GLY A 36 -25.70 -6.08 -3.58
N GLY A 37 -26.17 -4.89 -3.93
CA GLY A 37 -26.84 -3.91 -3.07
C GLY A 37 -25.88 -3.02 -2.26
N VAL A 38 -24.59 -3.04 -2.58
CA VAL A 38 -23.56 -2.39 -1.77
C VAL A 38 -22.63 -1.57 -2.66
N GLN A 39 -22.17 -0.43 -2.14
CA GLN A 39 -21.18 0.43 -2.77
C GLN A 39 -19.97 0.65 -1.85
N LEU A 40 -18.80 0.87 -2.45
CA LEU A 40 -17.58 1.23 -1.75
C LEU A 40 -17.24 2.68 -2.02
N ARG A 41 -16.90 3.46 -0.99
CA ARG A 41 -16.39 4.82 -1.13
C ARG A 41 -15.01 4.93 -0.50
N LEU A 42 -14.09 5.57 -1.21
CA LEU A 42 -12.75 5.90 -0.74
C LEU A 42 -12.62 7.42 -0.64
N MET A 43 -12.10 7.87 0.49
CA MET A 43 -11.72 9.26 0.73
C MET A 43 -10.30 9.32 1.25
N ILE A 44 -9.48 10.17 0.65
CA ILE A 44 -8.08 10.38 1.03
C ILE A 44 -7.85 11.87 1.18
N ALA A 45 -7.41 12.29 2.38
CA ALA A 45 -7.03 13.66 2.65
C ALA A 45 -5.54 13.70 3.04
N PRO A 46 -4.72 14.57 2.42
CA PRO A 46 -3.34 14.75 2.86
C PRO A 46 -3.32 15.41 4.24
N ILE A 47 -2.44 14.92 5.12
CA ILE A 47 -2.15 15.56 6.40
C ILE A 47 -1.04 16.58 6.14
N ALA A 48 -1.30 17.85 6.45
CA ALA A 48 -0.40 18.96 6.17
C ALA A 48 0.87 18.89 7.03
N GLU A 49 1.86 18.13 6.58
CA GLU A 49 3.22 18.10 7.12
C GLU A 49 4.23 18.35 5.99
N PRO A 50 5.01 19.44 6.02
CA PRO A 50 5.98 19.75 4.97
C PRO A 50 6.97 18.60 4.73
N GLY A 51 7.10 18.19 3.47
CA GLY A 51 8.03 17.14 3.05
C GLY A 51 7.63 15.72 3.44
N ARG A 52 6.42 15.51 3.96
CA ARG A 52 5.93 14.18 4.36
C ARG A 52 4.65 13.81 3.62
N ASN A 53 4.56 12.53 3.26
CA ASN A 53 3.38 11.95 2.63
C ASN A 53 2.59 11.19 3.69
N HIS A 54 1.78 11.93 4.45
CA HIS A 54 0.86 11.40 5.46
C HIS A 54 -0.57 11.61 4.97
N PHE A 55 -1.44 10.63 5.21
CA PHE A 55 -2.82 10.68 4.73
C PHE A 55 -3.80 10.25 5.82
N ASP A 56 -4.91 10.97 5.91
CA ASP A 56 -6.14 10.47 6.50
C ASP A 56 -6.90 9.70 5.43
N VAL A 57 -7.10 8.41 5.65
CA VAL A 57 -7.79 7.52 4.72
C VAL A 57 -9.06 7.01 5.38
N GLN A 58 -10.15 7.07 4.63
CA GLN A 58 -11.43 6.52 5.03
C GLN A 58 -12.00 5.67 3.91
N VAL A 59 -12.52 4.51 4.29
CA VAL A 59 -13.31 3.65 3.43
C VAL A 59 -14.69 3.47 4.05
N ASP A 60 -15.72 3.69 3.24
CA ASP A 60 -17.10 3.43 3.61
C ASP A 60 -17.66 2.30 2.77
N LEU A 61 -18.36 1.39 3.44
CA LEU A 61 -19.21 0.40 2.81
C LEU A 61 -20.66 0.83 3.00
N ILE A 62 -21.36 1.09 1.90
CA ILE A 62 -22.65 1.79 1.89
C ILE A 62 -23.72 0.84 1.35
N ASN A 63 -24.84 0.71 2.05
CA ASN A 63 -26.01 0.03 1.52
C ASN A 63 -26.72 0.94 0.51
N ALA A 64 -26.74 0.53 -0.75
CA ALA A 64 -27.33 1.27 -1.86
C ALA A 64 -28.82 0.93 -2.08
N THR A 65 -29.40 0.08 -1.23
CA THR A 65 -30.78 -0.41 -1.36
C THR A 65 -31.71 0.17 -0.30
N THR A 66 -33.00 -0.08 -0.46
CA THR A 66 -34.05 0.26 0.50
C THR A 66 -34.30 -0.81 1.56
N GLN A 67 -33.55 -1.92 1.54
CA GLN A 67 -33.69 -3.03 2.49
C GLN A 67 -32.37 -3.25 3.26
N PRO A 68 -32.39 -3.82 4.48
CA PRO A 68 -31.16 -4.17 5.16
C PRO A 68 -30.32 -5.16 4.35
N VAL A 69 -29.00 -4.95 4.30
CA VAL A 69 -28.06 -5.85 3.63
C VAL A 69 -27.06 -6.39 4.64
N THR A 70 -27.02 -7.71 4.81
CA THR A 70 -26.00 -8.38 5.63
C THR A 70 -24.87 -8.87 4.75
N VAL A 71 -23.65 -8.46 5.11
CA VAL A 71 -22.39 -8.89 4.49
C VAL A 71 -21.49 -9.53 5.53
N SER A 72 -20.57 -10.36 5.07
CA SER A 72 -19.52 -10.96 5.89
C SER A 72 -18.15 -10.59 5.33
N ALA A 73 -17.18 -10.48 6.23
CA ALA A 73 -15.77 -10.41 5.86
C ALA A 73 -15.38 -11.66 5.04
N ASN A 74 -14.22 -11.56 4.37
CA ASN A 74 -13.61 -12.66 3.62
C ASN A 74 -12.16 -12.83 4.07
N TRP A 75 -11.94 -12.97 5.38
CA TRP A 75 -10.63 -13.31 5.93
C TRP A 75 -10.19 -14.68 5.42
N GLU A 76 -8.93 -14.80 5.01
CA GLU A 76 -8.40 -16.04 4.45
C GLU A 76 -7.78 -16.94 5.52
N ASP A 77 -7.33 -16.34 6.63
CA ASP A 77 -6.56 -16.99 7.69
C ASP A 77 -7.19 -16.75 9.07
N ASP A 78 -6.96 -17.64 10.02
CA ASP A 78 -7.36 -17.48 11.43
C ASP A 78 -6.45 -16.51 12.20
N ARG A 79 -5.24 -16.25 11.70
CA ARG A 79 -4.33 -15.20 12.21
C ARG A 79 -4.89 -13.79 11.99
N ASP A 80 -5.73 -13.64 10.97
CA ASP A 80 -6.49 -12.42 10.78
C ASP A 80 -7.61 -12.35 11.84
N THR A 81 -7.40 -11.47 12.80
CA THR A 81 -8.30 -11.24 13.94
C THR A 81 -8.83 -9.82 13.91
N GLY A 82 -10.01 -9.61 14.49
CA GLY A 82 -10.66 -8.29 14.56
C GLY A 82 -12.10 -8.31 14.09
N GLY A 83 -12.76 -7.16 14.24
CA GLY A 83 -14.14 -6.96 13.81
C GLY A 83 -14.26 -6.67 12.32
N PHE A 84 -15.48 -6.40 11.87
CA PHE A 84 -15.73 -6.02 10.48
C PHE A 84 -15.01 -4.71 10.07
N ALA A 85 -14.85 -3.76 10.99
CA ALA A 85 -14.08 -2.53 10.72
C ALA A 85 -12.58 -2.80 10.51
N ASP A 86 -11.97 -3.72 11.28
CA ASP A 86 -10.58 -4.14 11.08
C ASP A 86 -10.38 -4.83 9.73
N TYR A 87 -11.40 -5.59 9.30
CA TYR A 87 -11.43 -6.19 7.98
C TYR A 87 -11.39 -5.14 6.86
N LEU A 88 -12.20 -4.08 6.97
CA LEU A 88 -12.22 -3.01 5.97
C LEU A 88 -10.84 -2.38 5.77
N GLU A 89 -10.13 -2.00 6.84
CA GLU A 89 -8.76 -1.48 6.72
C GLU A 89 -7.82 -2.55 6.12
N SER A 90 -7.86 -3.77 6.63
CA SER A 90 -6.83 -4.79 6.31
C SER A 90 -7.01 -5.38 4.91
N ALA A 91 -8.24 -5.56 4.44
CA ALA A 91 -8.56 -6.23 3.18
C ALA A 91 -8.79 -5.28 2.00
N THR A 92 -8.92 -3.96 2.23
CA THR A 92 -9.00 -3.00 1.13
C THR A 92 -7.73 -3.03 0.29
N SER A 93 -7.80 -3.40 -0.98
CA SER A 93 -6.67 -3.37 -1.91
C SER A 93 -6.60 -1.99 -2.58
N VAL A 94 -5.40 -1.43 -2.71
CA VAL A 94 -5.16 -0.14 -3.36
C VAL A 94 -4.74 -0.39 -4.82
N GLU A 95 -5.56 0.08 -5.75
CA GLU A 95 -5.29 0.08 -7.19
C GLU A 95 -4.88 1.49 -7.61
N THR A 96 -3.84 1.61 -8.44
CA THR A 96 -3.32 2.92 -8.87
C THR A 96 -3.17 3.02 -10.38
N TRP A 97 -3.31 4.24 -10.90
CA TRP A 97 -2.85 4.61 -12.23
C TRP A 97 -1.80 5.74 -12.14
N PRO A 98 -0.62 5.60 -12.78
CA PRO A 98 -0.13 4.39 -13.45
C PRO A 98 0.02 3.22 -12.47
N ALA A 99 0.01 2.02 -13.04
CA ALA A 99 0.09 0.80 -12.26
C ALA A 99 1.47 0.67 -11.60
N ILE A 100 1.47 0.22 -10.34
CA ILE A 100 2.68 -0.11 -9.58
C ILE A 100 2.74 -1.64 -9.44
N GLU A 101 3.94 -2.22 -9.47
CA GLU A 101 4.11 -3.66 -9.31
C GLU A 101 3.46 -4.15 -8.02
N ALA A 102 2.65 -5.20 -8.16
CA ALA A 102 2.07 -5.90 -7.03
C ALA A 102 3.16 -6.53 -6.15
N TRP A 103 2.83 -6.76 -4.88
CA TRP A 103 3.74 -7.51 -4.01
C TRP A 103 4.06 -8.90 -4.61
N SER A 104 5.34 -9.21 -4.72
CA SER A 104 5.84 -10.48 -5.25
C SER A 104 6.48 -11.30 -4.13
N GLY A 105 5.83 -12.38 -3.73
CA GLY A 105 6.39 -13.34 -2.77
C GLY A 105 5.46 -14.52 -2.55
N GLN A 106 5.80 -15.38 -1.60
CA GLN A 106 4.95 -16.48 -1.18
C GLN A 106 4.34 -16.20 0.19
N THR A 107 3.05 -16.43 0.30
CA THR A 107 2.34 -16.46 1.58
C THR A 107 1.87 -17.87 1.82
N MET A 108 2.26 -18.46 2.95
CA MET A 108 1.51 -19.58 3.50
C MET A 108 0.34 -18.99 4.29
N ALA A 109 -0.86 -19.06 3.72
CA ALA A 109 -2.09 -18.75 4.42
C ALA A 109 -2.83 -20.07 4.68
N PRO A 110 -2.79 -20.64 5.91
CA PRO A 110 -3.74 -21.68 6.28
C PRO A 110 -5.17 -21.22 6.02
N HIS A 111 -6.05 -22.17 5.71
CA HIS A 111 -7.46 -21.87 5.48
C HIS A 111 -8.14 -21.51 6.80
N ARG A 112 -8.86 -20.39 6.81
CA ARG A 112 -9.68 -19.96 7.95
C ARG A 112 -10.67 -21.04 8.37
N THR A 113 -10.75 -21.30 9.68
CA THR A 113 -11.78 -22.16 10.29
C THR A 113 -12.72 -21.39 11.20
N LEU A 114 -12.31 -20.21 11.66
CA LEU A 114 -13.13 -19.32 12.48
C LEU A 114 -14.27 -18.68 11.66
N PRO A 115 -15.43 -18.40 12.27
CA PRO A 115 -16.50 -17.67 11.61
C PRO A 115 -16.03 -16.32 11.04
N GLN A 116 -16.58 -15.92 9.90
CA GLN A 116 -16.35 -14.57 9.36
C GLN A 116 -17.14 -13.54 10.19
N PRO A 117 -16.52 -12.42 10.59
CA PRO A 117 -17.26 -11.27 11.11
C PRO A 117 -18.34 -10.82 10.13
N THR A 118 -19.54 -10.55 10.63
CA THR A 118 -20.69 -10.10 9.83
C THR A 118 -21.08 -8.67 10.19
N GLN A 119 -21.68 -7.98 9.24
CA GLN A 119 -22.22 -6.63 9.41
C GLN A 119 -23.54 -6.51 8.66
N THR A 120 -24.58 -6.05 9.36
CA THR A 120 -25.83 -5.64 8.72
C THR A 120 -25.82 -4.12 8.52
N LEU A 121 -26.08 -3.71 7.29
CA LEU A 121 -26.20 -2.31 6.90
C LEU A 121 -27.67 -1.98 6.70
N GLU A 122 -28.20 -1.07 7.51
CA GLU A 122 -29.55 -0.54 7.30
C GLU A 122 -29.65 0.26 5.98
N PRO A 123 -30.85 0.43 5.41
CA PRO A 123 -31.06 1.17 4.16
C PRO A 123 -30.37 2.54 4.16
N GLY A 124 -29.52 2.79 3.16
CA GLY A 124 -28.76 4.04 3.02
C GLY A 124 -27.72 4.30 4.11
N LYS A 125 -27.49 3.37 5.05
CA LYS A 125 -26.45 3.49 6.07
C LYS A 125 -25.12 2.93 5.59
N SER A 126 -24.07 3.37 6.25
CA SER A 126 -22.71 2.94 5.99
C SER A 126 -22.01 2.45 7.25
N VAL A 127 -21.07 1.53 7.06
CA VAL A 127 -20.01 1.25 8.03
C VAL A 127 -18.70 1.83 7.48
N SER A 128 -17.89 2.42 8.36
CA SER A 128 -16.68 3.14 7.97
C SER A 128 -15.47 2.60 8.73
N ALA A 129 -14.34 2.51 8.03
CA ALA A 129 -13.03 2.37 8.64
C ALA A 129 -12.20 3.62 8.32
N LYS A 130 -11.52 4.16 9.33
CA LYS A 130 -10.67 5.34 9.21
C LYS A 130 -9.30 5.07 9.82
N TRP A 131 -8.26 5.49 9.13
CA TRP A 131 -6.89 5.38 9.61
C TRP A 131 -6.02 6.51 9.10
N GLN A 132 -4.91 6.74 9.79
CA GLN A 132 -3.87 7.65 9.35
C GLN A 132 -2.67 6.84 8.87
N THR A 133 -1.98 7.33 7.86
CA THR A 133 -0.78 6.66 7.33
C THR A 133 0.47 7.50 7.49
N LYS A 134 1.62 6.83 7.40
CA LYS A 134 2.95 7.42 7.40
C LYS A 134 3.76 6.88 6.23
N ASP A 135 4.85 7.56 5.91
CA ASP A 135 5.87 7.10 4.96
C ASP A 135 5.36 6.88 3.53
N GLY A 136 4.32 7.62 3.11
CA GLY A 136 3.82 7.59 1.74
C GLY A 136 2.93 6.41 1.38
N ARG A 137 2.66 5.47 2.29
CA ARG A 137 1.69 4.40 2.07
C ARG A 137 0.26 4.87 2.29
N LEU A 138 -0.72 4.19 1.68
CA LEU A 138 -2.15 4.43 1.90
C LEU A 138 -2.79 3.45 2.89
N LYS A 139 -2.08 2.41 3.33
CA LYS A 139 -2.55 1.50 4.39
C LYS A 139 -1.46 1.17 5.40
N ARG A 140 -1.88 0.83 6.62
CA ARG A 140 -1.01 0.31 7.69
C ARG A 140 -1.07 -1.21 7.83
N LYS A 141 -2.25 -1.79 7.60
CA LYS A 141 -2.51 -3.22 7.73
C LYS A 141 -2.75 -3.84 6.36
N VAL A 142 -2.26 -5.06 6.18
CA VAL A 142 -2.48 -5.89 4.99
C VAL A 142 -2.78 -7.29 5.50
N SER A 143 -3.91 -7.86 5.10
CA SER A 143 -4.30 -9.23 5.46
C SER A 143 -3.45 -10.26 4.71
N ASN A 144 -3.69 -10.38 3.39
CA ASN A 144 -2.90 -11.20 2.48
C ASN A 144 -2.29 -10.33 1.37
N PRO A 145 -0.96 -10.08 1.36
CA PRO A 145 -0.31 -9.27 0.34
C PRO A 145 -0.35 -9.86 -1.07
N LEU A 146 -0.71 -11.15 -1.23
CA LEU A 146 -0.90 -11.77 -2.54
C LEU A 146 -2.14 -11.20 -3.27
N TYR A 147 -3.17 -10.81 -2.52
CA TYR A 147 -4.43 -10.33 -3.08
C TYR A 147 -4.73 -8.87 -2.74
N VAL A 148 -4.16 -8.37 -1.65
CA VAL A 148 -4.40 -7.03 -1.13
C VAL A 148 -3.18 -6.16 -1.37
N GLN A 149 -3.31 -5.25 -2.32
CA GLN A 149 -2.25 -4.33 -2.69
C GLN A 149 -2.17 -3.16 -1.70
N ASN A 150 -0.94 -2.79 -1.35
CA ASN A 150 -0.60 -1.58 -0.60
C ASN A 150 0.73 -1.06 -1.16
N PRO A 151 0.71 -0.45 -2.36
CA PRO A 151 1.93 -0.12 -3.08
C PRO A 151 2.75 0.95 -2.36
N ASP A 152 4.07 0.85 -2.49
CA ASP A 152 4.97 1.97 -2.24
C ASP A 152 5.05 2.81 -3.51
N PHE A 153 4.73 4.10 -3.43
CA PHE A 153 4.80 4.99 -4.58
C PHE A 153 6.26 5.24 -4.97
N PRO A 154 6.70 4.83 -6.15
CA PRO A 154 8.12 4.85 -6.50
C PRO A 154 8.62 6.24 -6.94
N SER A 155 7.71 7.16 -7.26
CA SER A 155 8.05 8.50 -7.73
C SER A 155 7.04 9.55 -7.24
N PRO A 156 7.44 10.83 -7.08
CA PRO A 156 6.50 11.92 -6.89
C PRO A 156 5.56 12.08 -8.08
N GLY A 157 4.29 12.39 -7.83
CA GLY A 157 3.30 12.67 -8.86
C GLY A 157 1.86 12.60 -8.35
N LEU A 158 0.92 12.91 -9.23
CA LEU A 158 -0.52 12.79 -8.99
C LEU A 158 -1.02 11.44 -9.48
N TYR A 159 -1.27 10.52 -8.55
CA TYR A 159 -1.78 9.20 -8.84
C TYR A 159 -3.30 9.19 -8.81
N SER A 160 -3.92 8.50 -9.77
CA SER A 160 -5.32 8.09 -9.65
C SER A 160 -5.37 6.82 -8.82
N VAL A 161 -6.25 6.79 -7.81
CA VAL A 161 -6.32 5.73 -6.82
C VAL A 161 -7.75 5.23 -6.68
N HIS A 162 -7.90 3.91 -6.66
CA HIS A 162 -9.13 3.22 -6.29
C HIS A 162 -8.87 2.24 -5.16
N ALA A 163 -9.89 2.00 -4.35
CA ALA A 163 -9.94 0.88 -3.42
C ALA A 163 -10.72 -0.27 -4.07
N GLN A 164 -10.26 -1.50 -3.86
CA GLN A 164 -11.02 -2.72 -4.14
C GLN A 164 -11.24 -3.48 -2.85
N LEU A 165 -12.41 -4.10 -2.69
CA LEU A 165 -12.72 -4.87 -1.50
C LEU A 165 -13.49 -6.13 -1.89
N ARG A 166 -13.05 -7.28 -1.38
CA ARG A 166 -13.78 -8.54 -1.48
C ARG A 166 -14.64 -8.72 -0.24
N LEU A 167 -15.88 -9.15 -0.40
CA LEU A 167 -16.81 -9.43 0.70
C LEU A 167 -17.65 -10.66 0.37
N GLN A 168 -18.26 -11.27 1.36
CA GLN A 168 -19.27 -12.30 1.15
C GLN A 168 -20.66 -11.74 1.41
N LYS A 169 -21.63 -12.11 0.59
CA LYS A 169 -23.06 -11.89 0.85
C LYS A 169 -23.78 -13.22 0.66
N ALA A 170 -24.33 -13.76 1.74
CA ALA A 170 -24.83 -15.14 1.78
C ALA A 170 -23.76 -16.15 1.30
N ARG A 171 -23.85 -16.64 0.06
CA ARG A 171 -22.88 -17.57 -0.55
C ARG A 171 -22.14 -16.99 -1.76
N GLU A 172 -22.33 -15.70 -2.05
CA GLU A 172 -21.74 -15.02 -3.19
C GLU A 172 -20.53 -14.18 -2.74
N LEU A 173 -19.46 -14.21 -3.54
CA LEU A 173 -18.32 -13.31 -3.38
C LEU A 173 -18.60 -12.02 -4.15
N LEU A 174 -18.66 -10.91 -3.44
CA LEU A 174 -18.75 -9.58 -4.01
C LEU A 174 -17.34 -8.99 -4.18
N LEU A 175 -17.08 -8.44 -5.36
CA LEU A 175 -15.92 -7.58 -5.61
C LEU A 175 -16.43 -6.15 -5.80
N LEU A 176 -16.07 -5.28 -4.86
CA LEU A 176 -16.40 -3.86 -4.90
C LEU A 176 -15.19 -3.06 -5.35
N ARG A 177 -15.45 -1.97 -6.07
CA ARG A 177 -14.46 -0.96 -6.44
C ARG A 177 -14.98 0.41 -6.01
N SER A 178 -14.12 1.26 -5.47
CA SER A 178 -14.50 2.61 -5.06
C SER A 178 -14.51 3.58 -6.23
N ASN A 179 -15.00 4.78 -5.94
CA ASN A 179 -14.69 5.98 -6.72
C ASN A 179 -13.18 6.21 -6.85
N GLU A 180 -12.81 7.05 -7.81
CA GLU A 180 -11.46 7.56 -7.97
C GLU A 180 -11.13 8.58 -6.89
N GLN A 181 -9.88 8.58 -6.42
CA GLN A 181 -9.27 9.64 -5.64
C GLN A 181 -7.93 10.04 -6.28
N LEU A 182 -7.71 11.34 -6.47
CA LEU A 182 -6.44 11.86 -6.93
C LEU A 182 -5.52 12.12 -5.73
N VAL A 183 -4.40 11.41 -5.66
CA VAL A 183 -3.46 11.44 -4.54
C VAL A 183 -2.13 12.03 -4.99
N SER A 184 -1.75 13.16 -4.39
CA SER A 184 -0.47 13.79 -4.64
C SER A 184 0.62 13.18 -3.74
N ILE A 185 1.63 12.59 -4.36
CA ILE A 185 2.82 12.05 -3.71
C ILE A 185 3.97 13.05 -3.85
N GLY A 186 4.63 13.37 -2.74
CA GLY A 186 5.72 14.35 -2.69
C GLY A 186 5.26 15.78 -2.98
N GLY A 187 3.96 16.07 -2.82
CA GLY A 187 3.36 17.37 -3.15
C GLY A 187 3.30 17.68 -4.65
N SER A 188 3.68 16.74 -5.51
CA SER A 188 3.68 16.91 -6.96
C SER A 188 2.27 16.71 -7.53
N ARG A 189 1.86 17.62 -8.43
CA ARG A 189 0.63 17.48 -9.24
C ARG A 189 0.89 16.99 -10.66
N ALA A 190 2.15 16.73 -10.99
CA ALA A 190 2.52 16.26 -12.33
C ALA A 190 2.22 14.76 -12.49
N MET A 191 2.04 14.30 -13.72
CA MET A 191 1.81 12.87 -14.00
C MET A 191 3.00 12.02 -13.50
N PRO A 192 2.81 11.04 -12.62
CA PRO A 192 3.94 10.22 -12.11
C PRO A 192 4.64 9.43 -13.22
N LYS A 193 5.81 8.86 -12.90
CA LYS A 193 6.52 7.94 -13.81
C LYS A 193 5.74 6.63 -13.96
N ASP A 194 5.82 6.02 -15.14
CA ASP A 194 5.38 4.63 -15.26
C ASP A 194 6.31 3.72 -14.45
N ALA A 195 5.73 2.81 -13.70
CA ALA A 195 6.47 2.00 -12.74
C ALA A 195 6.71 0.56 -13.18
N ILE A 196 6.17 0.13 -14.32
CA ILE A 196 6.29 -1.25 -14.81
C ILE A 196 6.89 -1.24 -16.22
N ALA A 197 8.09 -1.79 -16.33
CA ALA A 197 8.84 -1.93 -17.56
C ALA A 197 8.87 -3.39 -18.04
N ARG A 198 9.10 -3.57 -19.33
CA ARG A 198 9.46 -4.84 -19.98
C ARG A 198 10.87 -4.75 -20.52
N VAL A 199 11.67 -5.77 -20.25
CA VAL A 199 12.98 -5.94 -20.90
C VAL A 199 12.76 -6.26 -22.36
N LEU A 200 13.34 -5.45 -23.25
CA LEU A 200 13.26 -5.63 -24.70
C LEU A 200 14.41 -6.48 -25.22
N SER A 201 15.61 -6.26 -24.68
CA SER A 201 16.83 -6.97 -25.08
C SER A 201 17.85 -6.95 -23.95
N VAL A 202 18.75 -7.92 -24.00
CA VAL A 202 19.90 -8.07 -23.10
C VAL A 202 21.08 -8.47 -23.98
N ASP A 203 22.26 -7.92 -23.72
CA ASP A 203 23.47 -8.33 -24.44
C ASP A 203 23.94 -9.74 -24.02
N ASP A 204 24.83 -10.33 -24.82
CA ASP A 204 25.33 -11.71 -24.61
C ASP A 204 26.06 -11.90 -23.27
N LYS A 205 26.48 -10.80 -22.63
CA LYS A 205 27.20 -10.83 -21.35
C LYS A 205 26.31 -10.44 -20.16
N MET A 206 25.03 -10.15 -20.39
CA MET A 206 24.09 -9.56 -19.43
C MET A 206 24.62 -8.31 -18.73
N ALA A 207 25.50 -7.56 -19.38
CA ALA A 207 26.05 -6.33 -18.81
C ALA A 207 25.13 -5.15 -19.10
N THR A 208 24.58 -5.11 -20.31
CA THR A 208 23.68 -4.05 -20.79
C THR A 208 22.38 -4.62 -21.32
N GLY A 209 21.35 -3.77 -21.35
CA GLY A 209 20.10 -4.10 -22.00
C GLY A 209 19.18 -2.90 -22.14
N MET A 210 17.96 -3.18 -22.59
CA MET A 210 16.97 -2.17 -22.93
C MET A 210 15.63 -2.47 -22.30
N ILE A 211 14.92 -1.43 -21.89
CA ILE A 211 13.53 -1.53 -21.42
C ILE A 211 12.60 -0.67 -22.28
N ASN A 212 11.32 -1.02 -22.31
CA ASN A 212 10.27 -0.37 -23.12
C ASN A 212 9.69 0.93 -22.51
N LEU A 213 10.42 1.57 -21.59
CA LEU A 213 10.03 2.86 -21.02
C LEU A 213 11.11 3.88 -21.35
N GLY A 214 10.71 5.06 -21.81
CA GLY A 214 11.58 6.16 -22.18
C GLY A 214 11.15 7.50 -21.59
N SER A 215 11.55 8.60 -22.24
CA SER A 215 11.20 9.95 -21.79
C SER A 215 9.70 10.23 -21.84
N LEU A 216 8.94 9.58 -22.73
CA LEU A 216 7.47 9.67 -22.72
C LEU A 216 6.85 9.17 -21.41
N ASN A 217 7.52 8.22 -20.76
CA ASN A 217 7.12 7.65 -19.47
C ASN A 217 7.84 8.35 -18.30
N ARG A 218 8.49 9.48 -18.58
CA ARG A 218 9.26 10.30 -17.63
C ARG A 218 10.43 9.57 -16.97
N ILE A 219 10.99 8.57 -17.63
CA ILE A 219 12.21 7.91 -17.17
C ILE A 219 13.40 8.83 -17.37
N GLU A 220 14.34 8.80 -16.43
CA GLU A 220 15.54 9.63 -16.41
C GLU A 220 16.79 8.75 -16.16
N PRO A 221 17.98 9.19 -16.62
CA PRO A 221 19.23 8.57 -16.20
C PRO A 221 19.34 8.44 -14.68
N GLY A 222 19.75 7.27 -14.21
CA GLY A 222 19.85 6.93 -12.79
C GLY A 222 18.58 6.37 -12.17
N ASP A 223 17.44 6.34 -12.88
CA ASP A 223 16.30 5.53 -12.44
C ASP A 223 16.68 4.05 -12.41
N MET A 224 16.12 3.32 -11.43
CA MET A 224 16.45 1.92 -11.19
C MET A 224 15.19 1.07 -11.23
N PHE A 225 15.26 -0.06 -11.91
CA PHE A 225 14.18 -1.05 -11.95
C PHE A 225 14.64 -2.35 -11.33
N ARG A 226 13.82 -2.92 -10.45
CA ARG A 226 14.00 -4.28 -9.96
C ARG A 226 13.41 -5.24 -10.98
N VAL A 227 14.26 -5.99 -11.66
CA VAL A 227 13.87 -6.99 -12.66
C VAL A 227 13.84 -8.37 -12.03
N ARG A 228 12.71 -9.05 -12.16
CA ARG A 228 12.49 -10.36 -11.56
C ARG A 228 12.76 -11.45 -12.60
N THR A 229 13.71 -12.35 -12.31
CA THR A 229 14.06 -13.48 -13.18
C THR A 229 13.70 -14.84 -12.57
N GLY A 230 13.18 -14.83 -11.34
CA GLY A 230 12.76 -16.02 -10.62
C GLY A 230 11.91 -15.69 -9.40
N MET A 231 11.68 -16.68 -8.55
CA MET A 231 10.81 -16.50 -7.38
C MET A 231 11.39 -15.50 -6.37
N MET A 232 12.69 -15.60 -6.14
CA MET A 232 13.50 -14.80 -5.21
C MET A 232 14.77 -14.32 -5.92
N ASP A 233 14.74 -14.16 -7.25
CA ASP A 233 15.93 -13.78 -8.01
C ASP A 233 15.67 -12.44 -8.68
N PHE A 234 16.48 -11.46 -8.32
CA PHE A 234 16.30 -10.08 -8.76
C PHE A 234 17.61 -9.50 -9.27
N TRP A 235 17.47 -8.75 -10.36
CA TRP A 235 18.48 -7.87 -10.90
C TRP A 235 18.04 -6.43 -10.70
N THR A 236 19.00 -5.51 -10.59
CA THR A 236 18.77 -4.08 -10.69
C THR A 236 19.15 -3.65 -12.09
N PHE A 237 18.21 -3.11 -12.86
CA PHE A 237 18.48 -2.40 -14.10
C PHE A 237 18.64 -0.92 -13.80
N ILE A 238 19.83 -0.37 -14.08
CA ILE A 238 20.15 1.05 -13.85
C ILE A 238 20.15 1.77 -15.20
N VAL A 239 19.23 2.70 -15.36
CA VAL A 239 19.10 3.51 -16.59
C VAL A 239 20.33 4.39 -16.76
N ARG A 240 20.96 4.34 -17.93
CA ARG A 240 22.11 5.18 -18.31
C ARG A 240 21.72 6.21 -19.35
N ASP A 241 21.06 5.75 -20.41
CA ASP A 241 20.62 6.58 -21.52
C ASP A 241 19.12 6.43 -21.72
N VAL A 242 18.45 7.54 -22.04
CA VAL A 242 17.00 7.59 -22.24
C VAL A 242 16.71 8.10 -23.64
N GLU A 243 15.96 7.31 -24.40
CA GLU A 243 15.35 7.71 -25.66
C GLU A 243 13.85 7.97 -25.47
N THR A 244 13.15 8.36 -26.53
CA THR A 244 11.73 8.72 -26.47
C THR A 244 10.85 7.62 -25.87
N GLU A 245 10.98 6.38 -26.36
CA GLU A 245 10.10 5.25 -26.02
C GLU A 245 10.82 4.12 -25.25
N ARG A 246 12.12 4.25 -25.04
CA ARG A 246 12.94 3.19 -24.45
C ARG A 246 14.13 3.76 -23.70
N SER A 247 14.71 2.95 -22.83
CA SER A 247 15.89 3.31 -22.07
C SER A 247 16.92 2.19 -22.14
N VAL A 248 18.19 2.58 -22.20
CA VAL A 248 19.35 1.68 -22.17
C VAL A 248 19.99 1.77 -20.80
N GLY A 249 20.43 0.63 -20.28
CA GLY A 249 20.99 0.56 -18.94
C GLY A 249 21.85 -0.67 -18.74
N VAL A 250 22.30 -0.81 -17.50
CA VAL A 250 23.15 -1.93 -17.05
C VAL A 250 22.40 -2.78 -16.04
N PHE A 251 22.66 -4.09 -16.06
CA PHE A 251 22.14 -5.02 -15.06
C PHE A 251 23.18 -5.28 -13.98
N GLU A 252 22.76 -5.17 -12.73
CA GLU A 252 23.56 -5.51 -11.56
C GLU A 252 22.82 -6.53 -10.69
N VAL A 253 23.54 -7.51 -10.14
CA VAL A 253 22.94 -8.50 -9.24
C VAL A 253 22.47 -7.80 -7.97
N MET A 254 21.19 -7.90 -7.65
CA MET A 254 20.66 -7.31 -6.43
C MET A 254 21.08 -8.17 -5.22
N GLN A 255 22.00 -7.68 -4.39
CA GLN A 255 22.38 -8.38 -3.18
C GLN A 255 21.21 -8.37 -2.16
N MET A 256 20.62 -9.54 -1.92
CA MET A 256 19.60 -9.68 -0.89
C MET A 256 20.20 -9.59 0.51
N ILE A 257 19.63 -8.72 1.36
CA ILE A 257 19.93 -8.65 2.78
C ILE A 257 19.05 -9.67 3.50
N GLY A 258 19.60 -10.82 3.91
CA GLY A 258 18.87 -11.87 4.63
C GLY A 258 19.72 -13.11 4.97
N ARG A 259 19.36 -13.84 6.05
CA ARG A 259 20.15 -14.96 6.63
C ARG A 259 20.29 -16.21 5.75
N ASN A 260 19.52 -16.33 4.67
CA ASN A 260 19.67 -17.41 3.70
C ASN A 260 20.23 -16.84 2.40
N ARG A 261 21.56 -16.69 2.34
CA ARG A 261 22.27 -16.65 1.06
C ARG A 261 22.14 -18.04 0.45
N THR A 262 21.14 -18.26 -0.40
CA THR A 262 21.33 -19.26 -1.45
C THR A 262 22.51 -18.76 -2.27
N SER A 263 23.59 -19.52 -2.32
CA SER A 263 24.82 -19.20 -3.08
C SER A 263 24.60 -19.20 -4.60
N ALA A 264 23.34 -19.26 -5.06
CA ALA A 264 22.99 -19.26 -6.46
C ALA A 264 22.88 -17.81 -6.94
N SER A 265 23.62 -17.46 -7.97
CA SER A 265 23.39 -16.24 -8.74
C SER A 265 21.95 -16.27 -9.29
N PRO A 266 21.27 -15.12 -9.35
CA PRO A 266 19.94 -15.06 -9.94
C PRO A 266 19.97 -15.58 -11.38
N ALA A 267 18.86 -16.16 -11.84
CA ALA A 267 18.74 -16.59 -13.22
C ALA A 267 19.02 -15.41 -14.19
N PRO A 268 19.62 -15.67 -15.36
CA PRO A 268 19.82 -14.69 -16.41
C PRO A 268 18.58 -13.85 -16.72
N VAL A 269 18.74 -12.55 -16.92
CA VAL A 269 17.66 -11.69 -17.44
C VAL A 269 17.41 -12.04 -18.91
N GLN A 270 16.14 -12.07 -19.30
CA GLN A 270 15.70 -12.36 -20.66
C GLN A 270 14.76 -11.27 -21.19
N ALA A 271 14.66 -11.17 -22.51
CA ALA A 271 13.64 -10.35 -23.14
C ALA A 271 12.24 -10.85 -22.74
N GLY A 272 11.35 -9.92 -22.39
CA GLY A 272 10.01 -10.19 -21.87
C GLY A 272 9.90 -10.13 -20.34
N ASP A 273 11.02 -10.21 -19.61
CA ASP A 273 11.03 -10.05 -18.15
C ASP A 273 10.46 -8.69 -17.74
N SER A 274 9.84 -8.65 -16.56
CA SER A 274 9.23 -7.43 -16.02
C SER A 274 10.16 -6.76 -15.01
N GLY A 275 10.24 -5.43 -15.08
CA GLY A 275 10.96 -4.59 -14.15
C GLY A 275 10.03 -3.62 -13.43
N ALA A 276 10.19 -3.47 -12.12
CA ALA A 276 9.45 -2.52 -11.32
C ALA A 276 10.33 -1.34 -10.91
N LEU A 277 9.88 -0.12 -11.16
CA LEU A 277 10.59 1.10 -10.76
C LEU A 277 10.78 1.10 -9.25
N MET A 278 12.02 1.23 -8.83
CA MET A 278 12.38 1.28 -7.42
C MET A 278 12.22 2.71 -6.93
N PRO A 279 11.68 2.91 -5.71
CA PRO A 279 11.73 4.22 -5.08
C PRO A 279 13.18 4.69 -5.02
N ARG A 280 13.46 5.91 -5.50
CA ARG A 280 14.76 6.53 -5.20
C ARG A 280 14.85 6.58 -3.69
N ARG A 281 15.82 5.88 -3.09
CA ARG A 281 16.17 6.14 -1.70
C ARG A 281 16.59 7.60 -1.68
N VAL A 282 15.72 8.46 -1.17
CA VAL A 282 16.18 9.72 -0.60
C VAL A 282 17.08 9.25 0.53
N GLU A 283 18.38 9.24 0.30
CA GLU A 283 19.31 9.33 1.41
C GLU A 283 18.86 10.56 2.17
N LEU A 284 18.13 10.34 3.26
CA LEU A 284 18.05 11.33 4.31
C LEU A 284 19.51 11.59 4.66
N LEU A 285 20.05 12.68 4.12
CA LEU A 285 21.24 13.34 4.65
C LEU A 285 20.90 13.79 6.07
N SER A 286 20.79 12.82 6.98
CA SER A 286 21.01 13.05 8.38
C SER A 286 22.52 13.17 8.53
N PRO A 287 23.04 14.26 9.13
CA PRO A 287 24.47 14.36 9.37
C PRO A 287 24.85 13.18 10.26
N VAL A 288 25.78 12.36 9.77
CA VAL A 288 26.37 11.26 10.53
C VAL A 288 27.02 11.86 11.77
N GLY A 289 26.31 11.81 12.90
CA GLY A 289 26.91 11.98 14.21
C GLY A 289 27.92 10.86 14.45
N PRO A 290 29.03 11.12 15.15
CA PRO A 290 30.13 10.17 15.25
C PRO A 290 29.69 8.88 15.95
N ILE A 291 29.99 7.76 15.31
CA ILE A 291 29.81 6.40 15.82
C ILE A 291 30.64 6.26 17.11
N LYS A 292 29.99 6.04 18.26
CA LYS A 292 30.67 5.57 19.47
C LYS A 292 30.99 4.08 19.33
N PRO A 293 32.23 3.64 19.60
CA PRO A 293 32.57 2.22 19.60
C PRO A 293 31.92 1.53 20.80
N TRP A 294 31.29 0.38 20.56
CA TRP A 294 30.71 -0.46 21.59
C TRP A 294 31.83 -1.19 22.34
N GLY A 295 31.93 -0.91 23.64
CA GLY A 295 32.80 -1.65 24.57
C GLY A 295 32.16 -2.97 24.99
N LEU A 296 33.01 -3.99 25.08
CA LEU A 296 32.76 -5.28 25.72
C LEU A 296 32.21 -5.11 27.14
N ALA A 297 31.22 -5.93 27.50
CA ALA A 297 30.98 -6.30 28.88
C ALA A 297 30.84 -7.83 28.95
N ILE A 298 31.84 -8.43 29.58
CA ILE A 298 31.87 -9.80 30.06
C ILE A 298 31.07 -9.82 31.36
N ASN A 299 30.24 -10.85 31.55
CA ASN A 299 30.01 -11.51 32.83
C ASN A 299 29.64 -12.97 32.55
#